data_AF-A0A7Y4GVF0-F1
#
_entry.id   AF-A0A7Y4GVF0-F1
#
_cell.length_a   1.000
_cell.length_b   1.000
_cell.length_c   1.000
_cell.angle_alpha   90.00
_cell.angle_beta   90.00
_cell.angle_gamma   90.00
#
_symmetry.space_group_name_H-M   'P 1'
#
loop_
_entity.id
_entity.type
_entity.pdbx_description
1 polymer ?
#
loop_
_entity_poly.entity_id
_entity_poly.type
_entity_poly.pdbx_seq_one_letter_code
_entity_poly.pdbx_strand_id
1 'polypeptide(L)'
;MNQNVQPHSGAWVTFTYASFSASAIMVAIGVFFLPLDLWIKGYLAMGIVMLVQSCVTLTKTVRDMHESGKLVNRIEDAKAERLLMEVSKAA
;
A
#
# COMPACT_ATOMS: atom_id res chain seq x y z
N MET A 1 15.96 -12.54 -11.50
CA MET A 1 14.91 -12.20 -12.50
C MET A 1 14.41 -10.78 -12.22
N ASN A 2 14.80 -9.79 -13.03
CA ASN A 2 14.46 -8.38 -12.80
C ASN A 2 12.97 -8.14 -13.11
N GLN A 3 12.13 -8.26 -12.08
CA GLN A 3 10.70 -7.94 -12.16
C GLN A 3 10.55 -6.43 -12.40
N ASN A 4 10.45 -6.02 -13.68
CA ASN A 4 10.08 -4.66 -14.07
C ASN A 4 8.62 -4.47 -13.70
N VAL A 5 8.38 -3.86 -12.54
CA VAL A 5 7.02 -3.48 -12.10
C VAL A 5 6.55 -2.40 -13.06
N GLN A 6 5.65 -2.76 -13.97
CA GLN A 6 5.04 -1.79 -14.88
C GLN A 6 4.13 -0.87 -14.07
N PRO A 7 4.29 0.46 -14.15
CA PRO A 7 3.40 1.37 -13.47
C PRO A 7 1.98 1.26 -14.02
N HIS A 8 0.99 1.46 -13.17
CA HIS A 8 -0.40 1.53 -13.61
C HIS A 8 -0.64 2.76 -14.50
N SER A 9 -1.59 2.66 -15.44
CA SER A 9 -1.99 3.80 -16.25
C SER A 9 -2.59 4.91 -15.39
N GLY A 10 -2.42 6.17 -15.79
CA GLY A 10 -2.97 7.32 -15.07
C GLY A 10 -4.50 7.22 -14.89
N ALA A 11 -5.20 6.71 -15.90
CA ALA A 11 -6.65 6.49 -15.83
C ALA A 11 -7.03 5.48 -14.73
N TRP A 12 -6.28 4.38 -14.60
CA TRP A 12 -6.53 3.38 -13.54
C TRP A 12 -6.29 3.95 -12.14
N VAL A 13 -5.22 4.75 -11.99
CA VAL A 13 -4.91 5.43 -10.73
C VAL A 13 -6.06 6.36 -10.34
N THR A 14 -6.51 7.23 -11.25
CA THR A 14 -7.64 8.15 -11.01
C THR A 14 -8.93 7.39 -10.70
N PHE A 15 -9.24 6.32 -11.44
CA PHE A 15 -10.42 5.49 -11.20
C PHE A 15 -10.42 4.91 -9.78
N THR A 16 -9.28 4.36 -9.34
CA THR A 16 -9.15 3.78 -8.00
C THR A 16 -9.42 4.81 -6.89
N TYR A 17 -8.87 6.02 -7.02
CA TYR A 17 -9.12 7.11 -6.06
C TYR A 17 -10.58 7.57 -6.08
N ALA A 18 -11.19 7.68 -7.26
CA ALA A 18 -12.60 8.04 -7.41
C ALA A 18 -13.52 6.98 -6.79
N SER A 19 -13.28 5.69 -7.08
CA SER A 19 -14.07 4.59 -6.52
C SER A 19 -14.00 4.53 -5.00
N PHE A 20 -12.80 4.65 -4.41
CA PHE A 20 -12.65 4.69 -2.96
C PHE A 20 -13.40 5.88 -2.33
N SER A 21 -13.27 7.07 -2.93
CA SER A 21 -13.95 8.28 -2.46
C SER A 21 -15.47 8.13 -2.54
N ALA A 22 -15.98 7.59 -3.65
CA ALA A 22 -17.41 7.31 -3.83
C ALA A 22 -17.92 6.30 -2.78
N SER A 23 -17.19 5.22 -2.51
CA SER A 23 -17.55 4.25 -1.48
C SER A 23 -17.54 4.86 -0.08
N ALA A 24 -16.54 5.68 0.25
CA ALA A 24 -16.46 6.35 1.55
C ALA A 24 -17.64 7.32 1.76
N ILE A 25 -18.00 8.09 0.74
CA ILE A 25 -19.16 9.00 0.76
C ILE A 25 -20.46 8.20 0.91
N MET A 26 -20.62 7.10 0.17
CA MET A 26 -21.81 6.26 0.24
C MET A 26 -22.02 5.71 1.66
N VAL A 27 -20.96 5.25 2.32
CA VAL A 27 -21.00 4.82 3.72
C VAL A 27 -21.37 5.98 4.65
N ALA A 28 -20.73 7.14 4.49
CA ALA A 28 -21.01 8.32 5.31
C ALA A 28 -22.48 8.76 5.20
N ILE A 29 -23.03 8.78 3.99
CA ILE A 29 -24.44 9.04 3.71
C ILE A 29 -25.33 8.00 4.40
N GLY A 30 -24.98 6.71 4.30
CA GLY A 30 -25.71 5.63 4.97
C GLY A 30 -25.77 5.79 6.49
N VAL A 31 -24.66 6.16 7.12
CA VAL A 31 -24.61 6.45 8.57
C VAL A 31 -25.42 7.70 8.92
N PHE A 32 -25.40 8.73 8.06
CA PHE A 32 -26.15 9.96 8.29
C PHE A 32 -27.66 9.74 8.29
N PHE A 33 -28.19 9.00 7.31
CA PHE A 33 -29.62 8.71 7.17
C PHE A 33 -30.15 7.60 8.10
N LEU A 34 -29.27 6.92 8.83
CA LEU A 34 -29.67 5.88 9.78
C LEU A 34 -30.56 6.49 10.90
N PRO A 35 -31.72 5.90 11.25
CA PRO A 35 -32.60 6.43 12.29
C PRO A 35 -32.14 6.04 13.70
N LEU A 36 -30.89 6.38 14.04
CA LEU A 36 -30.28 6.15 15.36
C LEU A 36 -29.86 7.45 16.03
N ASP A 37 -29.61 7.37 17.33
CA ASP A 37 -29.06 8.45 18.13
C ASP A 37 -27.64 8.86 17.68
N LEU A 38 -27.29 10.13 17.89
CA LEU A 38 -26.03 10.72 17.46
C LEU A 38 -24.81 10.02 18.08
N TRP A 39 -24.88 9.59 19.34
CA TRP A 39 -23.79 8.90 20.02
C TRP A 39 -23.45 7.56 19.34
N ILE A 40 -24.48 6.81 18.92
CA ILE A 40 -24.31 5.51 18.25
C ILE A 40 -23.74 5.73 16.84
N LYS A 41 -24.22 6.75 16.12
CA LYS A 41 -23.64 7.14 14.83
C LYS A 41 -22.17 7.52 14.95
N GLY A 42 -21.82 8.27 16.00
CA GLY A 42 -20.43 8.62 16.31
C GLY A 42 -19.55 7.39 16.55
N TYR A 43 -20.03 6.42 17.33
CA TYR A 43 -19.32 5.17 17.56
C TYR A 43 -19.07 4.39 16.25
N LEU A 44 -20.10 4.29 15.41
CA LEU A 44 -20.00 3.63 14.12
C LEU A 44 -19.02 4.35 13.18
N ALA A 45 -19.07 5.68 13.14
CA ALA A 45 -18.16 6.50 12.33
C ALA A 45 -16.70 6.34 12.78
N MET A 46 -16.43 6.33 14.09
CA MET A 46 -15.08 6.07 14.63
C MET A 46 -14.55 4.70 14.19
N GLY A 47 -15.38 3.66 14.30
CA GLY A 47 -15.02 2.30 13.87
C GLY A 47 -14.70 2.21 12.38
N ILE A 48 -15.53 2.83 11.53
CA ILE A 48 -15.33 2.87 10.08
C ILE A 48 -14.01 3.58 9.73
N VAL A 49 -13.77 4.77 10.29
CA VAL A 49 -12.56 5.55 10.02
C VAL A 49 -11.31 4.78 10.47
N MET A 50 -11.32 4.20 11.67
CA MET A 50 -10.19 3.46 12.21
C MET A 50 -9.88 2.19 11.41
N LEU A 51 -10.92 1.48 10.96
CA LEU A 51 -10.77 0.29 10.13
C LEU A 51 -10.17 0.64 8.76
N VAL A 52 -10.70 1.68 8.11
CA VAL A 52 -10.18 2.16 6.81
C VAL A 52 -8.72 2.60 6.92
N GLN A 53 -8.39 3.39 7.95
CA GLN A 53 -7.01 3.80 8.23
C GLN A 53 -6.09 2.57 8.39
N SER A 54 -6.51 1.59 9.21
CA SER A 54 -5.71 0.40 9.47
C SER A 54 -5.49 -0.46 8.23
N CYS A 55 -6.50 -0.56 7.36
CA CYS A 55 -6.39 -1.28 6.09
C CYS A 55 -5.36 -0.62 5.14
N VAL A 56 -5.38 0.72 5.04
CA VAL A 56 -4.40 1.47 4.24
C VAL A 56 -3.00 1.29 4.80
N THR A 57 -2.83 1.43 6.13
CA THR A 57 -1.53 1.23 6.79
C THR A 57 -1.02 -0.20 6.58
N LEU A 58 -1.87 -1.22 6.77
CA LEU A 58 -1.50 -2.62 6.54
C LEU A 58 -1.04 -2.86 5.09
N THR A 59 -1.77 -2.32 4.11
CA THR A 59 -1.43 -2.46 2.68
C THR A 59 -0.09 -1.80 2.37
N LYS A 60 0.18 -0.61 2.95
CA LYS A 60 1.48 0.07 2.82
C LYS A 60 2.59 -0.76 3.45
N THR A 61 2.43 -1.21 4.69
CA THR A 61 3.43 -2.04 5.38
C THR A 61 3.79 -3.29 4.57
N VAL A 62 2.81 -3.99 4.02
CA VAL A 62 3.05 -5.18 3.19
C VAL A 62 3.82 -4.83 1.90
N ARG A 63 3.49 -3.71 1.24
CA ARG A 63 4.24 -3.24 0.06
C ARG A 63 5.67 -2.85 0.40
N ASP A 64 5.84 -2.09 1.48
CA ASP A 64 7.14 -1.61 1.94
C ASP A 64 8.07 -2.78 2.31
N MET A 65 7.52 -3.83 2.94
CA MET A 65 8.26 -5.08 3.21
C MET A 65 8.67 -5.80 1.93
N HIS A 66 7.79 -5.87 0.94
CA HIS A 66 8.08 -6.52 -0.35
C HIS A 66 9.16 -5.77 -1.14
N GLU A 67 9.09 -4.43 -1.16
CA GLU A 67 10.09 -3.58 -1.82
C GLU A 67 11.44 -3.63 -1.10
N SER A 68 11.45 -3.58 0.24
CA SER A 68 12.67 -3.66 1.05
C SER A 68 13.44 -4.96 0.80
N GLY A 69 12.75 -6.11 0.77
CA GLY A 69 13.38 -7.39 0.45
C GLY A 69 14.02 -7.43 -0.94
N LYS A 70 13.36 -6.81 -1.93
CA LYS A 70 13.92 -6.71 -3.30
C LYS A 70 15.18 -5.84 -3.36
N LEU A 71 15.24 -4.77 -2.57
CA LEU A 71 16.42 -3.91 -2.49
C LEU A 71 17.60 -4.63 -1.83
N VAL A 72 17.35 -5.38 -0.76
CA VAL A 72 18.39 -6.18 -0.07
C VAL A 72 19.03 -7.17 -1.05
N ASN A 73 18.23 -7.97 -1.75
CA ASN A 73 18.74 -8.97 -2.70
C ASN A 73 19.60 -8.34 -3.81
N ARG A 74 19.21 -7.16 -4.33
CA ARG A 74 19.99 -6.44 -5.35
C ARG A 74 21.34 -5.95 -4.83
N ILE A 75 21.42 -5.56 -3.56
CA ILE A 75 22.67 -5.14 -2.92
C ILE A 75 23.59 -6.35 -2.71
N GLU A 76 23.03 -7.48 -2.28
CA GLU A 76 23.77 -8.73 -2.11
C GLU A 76 24.36 -9.23 -3.44
N ASP A 77 23.55 -9.25 -4.51
CA ASP A 77 24.00 -9.61 -5.86
C ASP A 77 25.17 -8.71 -6.32
N ALA A 78 25.04 -7.39 -6.17
CA ALA A 78 26.09 -6.44 -6.56
C ALA A 78 27.38 -6.57 -5.72
N LYS A 79 27.25 -6.89 -4.43
CA LYS A 79 28.41 -7.16 -3.56
C LYS A 79 29.09 -8.47 -3.96
N ALA A 80 28.32 -9.51 -4.21
CA ALA A 80 28.84 -10.80 -4.67
C ALA A 80 29.60 -10.64 -6.00
N GLU A 81 29.03 -9.90 -6.96
CA GLU A 81 29.69 -9.59 -8.23
C GLU A 81 31.01 -8.82 -8.05
N ARG A 82 31.04 -7.82 -7.16
CA ARG A 82 32.28 -7.09 -6.84
C ARG A 82 33.37 -7.99 -6.25
N LEU A 83 33.02 -8.85 -5.30
CA LEU A 83 33.99 -9.78 -4.70
C LEU A 83 34.57 -10.74 -5.75
N LEU A 84 33.73 -11.25 -6.66
CA LEU A 84 34.18 -12.10 -7.76
C LEU A 84 35.15 -11.35 -8.70
N MET A 85 34.86 -10.08 -9.03
CA MET A 85 35.76 -9.26 -9.84
C MET A 85 37.10 -8.99 -9.15
N GLU A 86 37.10 -8.72 -7.84
CA GLU A 86 38.33 -8.51 -7.07
C GLU A 86 39.21 -9.76 -7.04
N VAL A 87 38.62 -10.93 -6.80
CA VAL A 87 39.33 -12.22 -6.83
C VAL A 87 39.87 -12.51 -8.24
N SER A 88 39.08 -12.29 -9.29
CA SER A 88 39.51 -12.48 -10.67
C SER A 88 40.63 -11.53 -11.09
N LYS A 89 40.73 -10.33 -10.51
CA LYS A 89 41.77 -9.35 -10.83
C LYS A 89 43.09 -9.65 -10.09
N ALA A 90 43.00 -10.33 -8.95
CA ALA A 90 44.15 -10.71 -8.13
C ALA A 90 44.82 -12.03 -8.56
N ALA A 91 44.12 -12.84 -9.37
CA ALA A 91 44.65 -14.04 -10.02
C ALA A 91 45.27 -13.71 -11.40
#